data_AF-S4P1A6-F1
#
_entry.id   AF-S4P1A6-F1
#
_cell.length_a   1.000
_cell.length_b   1.000
_cell.length_c   1.000
_cell.angle_alpha   90.00
_cell.angle_beta   90.00
_cell.angle_gamma   90.00
#
_symmetry.space_group_name_H-M   'P 1'
#
loop_
_entity.id
_entity.type
_entity.pdbx_description
1 polymer ?
#
loop_
_entity_poly.entity_id
_entity_poly.type
_entity_poly.pdbx_seq_one_letter_code
_entity_poly.pdbx_strand_id
1 'polypeptide(L)'
;MSRLKAALQREHRGKLAIHTPRNTQQLCLTFRGDKTAKVMGSLAMEQPEPGKNLQGILVKRNFNYHILAPSDLNKYTELSQSEVS
;
A
#
# COMPACT_ATOMS: atom_id res chain seq x y z
N MET A 1 7.73 21.76 26.95
CA MET A 1 8.87 21.06 26.33
C MET A 1 9.47 21.82 25.14
N SER A 2 9.64 23.15 25.23
CA SER A 2 10.18 23.96 24.12
C SER A 2 11.71 23.89 24.01
N ARG A 3 12.41 23.91 25.15
CA ARG A 3 13.88 23.86 25.21
C ARG A 3 14.45 22.57 24.61
N LEU A 4 13.83 21.43 24.92
CA LEU A 4 14.26 20.13 24.38
C LEU A 4 14.01 20.05 22.86
N LYS A 5 12.85 20.49 22.39
CA LYS A 5 12.52 20.53 20.96
C LYS A 5 13.56 21.36 20.17
N ALA A 6 13.91 22.54 20.68
CA ALA A 6 14.89 23.41 20.04
C ALA A 6 16.30 22.80 19.99
N ALA A 7 16.73 22.12 21.06
CA ALA A 7 18.01 21.44 21.09
C ALA A 7 18.11 20.33 20.04
N LEU A 8 17.08 19.49 19.93
CA LEU A 8 17.04 18.38 18.98
C LEU A 8 16.89 18.86 17.52
N GLN A 9 16.12 19.93 17.26
CA GLN A 9 16.03 20.52 15.93
C GLN A 9 17.40 21.05 15.45
N ARG A 10 18.18 21.65 16.36
CA ARG A 10 19.53 22.14 16.08
C ARG A 10 20.50 20.98 15.82
N GLU A 11 20.45 19.94 16.65
CA GLU A 11 21.31 18.75 16.51
C GLU A 11 21.10 18.06 15.16
N HIS A 12 19.84 17.81 14.79
CA HIS A 12 19.50 17.11 13.56
C HIS A 12 19.41 18.01 12.32
N ARG A 13 19.81 19.28 12.41
CA ARG A 13 19.80 20.27 11.31
C ARG A 13 18.48 20.28 10.52
N GLY A 14 17.35 20.13 11.22
CA GLY A 14 16.02 20.13 10.59
C GLY A 14 15.66 18.91 9.74
N LYS A 15 16.48 17.84 9.72
CA LYS A 15 16.17 16.59 9.00
C LYS A 15 14.99 15.82 9.62
N LEU A 16 14.70 16.06 10.90
CA LEU A 16 13.65 15.36 11.64
C LEU A 16 12.55 16.33 12.06
N ALA A 17 11.30 15.98 11.75
CA ALA A 17 10.12 16.74 12.15
C ALA A 17 9.73 16.40 13.59
N ILE A 18 10.05 17.28 14.54
CA ILE A 18 9.76 17.09 15.97
C ILE A 18 8.44 17.75 16.35
N HIS A 19 7.48 16.95 16.80
CA HIS A 19 6.16 17.42 17.25
C HIS A 19 6.03 17.28 18.77
N THR A 20 5.54 18.32 19.44
CA THR A 20 5.24 18.31 20.88
C THR A 20 3.81 18.82 21.11
N PRO A 21 2.78 18.03 20.70
CA PRO A 21 1.38 18.42 20.87
C PRO A 21 1.01 18.48 22.35
N ARG A 22 0.05 19.34 22.69
CA ARG A 22 -0.56 19.34 24.03
C ARG A 22 -1.60 18.21 24.12
N ASN A 23 -2.09 17.95 25.33
CA ASN A 23 -3.25 17.07 25.51
C ASN A 23 -4.38 17.51 24.58
N THR A 24 -5.12 16.54 24.04
CA THR A 24 -6.23 16.72 23.08
C THR A 24 -5.88 17.40 21.76
N GLN A 25 -4.59 17.59 21.43
CA GLN A 25 -4.17 18.08 20.12
C GLN A 25 -3.85 16.92 19.17
N GLN A 26 -4.58 16.82 18.06
CA GLN A 26 -4.37 15.81 17.02
C GLN A 26 -3.07 16.08 16.24
N LEU A 27 -2.29 15.03 16.00
CA LEU A 27 -1.10 15.05 15.15
C LEU A 27 -1.38 14.30 13.84
N CYS A 28 -1.46 15.02 12.73
CA CYS A 28 -1.61 14.44 11.40
C CYS A 28 -0.24 14.29 10.74
N LEU A 29 0.16 13.06 10.49
CA LEU A 29 1.37 12.73 9.74
C LEU A 29 0.95 12.22 8.35
N THR A 30 1.45 12.87 7.31
CA THR A 30 1.18 12.47 5.93
C THR A 30 2.18 11.40 5.51
N PHE A 31 1.68 10.23 5.15
CA PHE A 31 2.48 9.16 4.57
C PHE A 31 2.06 8.98 3.12
N ARG A 32 3.05 8.91 2.22
CA ARG A 32 2.79 8.54 0.83
C ARG A 32 2.41 7.06 0.79
N GLY A 33 1.14 6.78 0.57
CA GLY A 33 0.62 5.43 0.40
C GLY A 33 0.70 5.00 -1.06
N ASP A 34 1.91 4.70 -1.54
CA ASP A 34 2.04 4.07 -2.86
C ASP A 34 1.37 2.69 -2.81
N LYS A 35 0.42 2.46 -3.72
CA LYS A 35 -0.29 1.18 -3.80
C LYS A 35 0.46 0.27 -4.75
N THR A 36 1.04 -0.80 -4.22
CA THR A 36 1.70 -1.85 -5.00
C THR A 36 0.79 -3.07 -5.10
N ALA A 37 0.65 -3.63 -6.30
CA ALA A 37 -0.07 -4.87 -6.53
C ALA A 37 0.85 -5.98 -7.04
N LYS A 38 0.60 -7.21 -6.61
CA LYS A 38 1.32 -8.41 -7.06
C LYS A 38 0.49 -9.17 -8.07
N VAL A 39 1.06 -9.44 -9.24
CA VAL A 39 0.44 -10.33 -10.23
C VAL A 39 0.72 -11.78 -9.82
N MET A 40 -0.31 -12.63 -9.82
CA MET A 40 -0.20 -14.04 -9.42
C MET A 40 -0.90 -14.97 -10.41
N GLY A 41 -0.53 -16.25 -10.37
CA GLY A 41 -1.12 -17.30 -11.21
C GLY A 41 -0.66 -17.24 -12.66
N SER A 42 -1.56 -17.58 -13.57
CA SER A 42 -1.29 -17.66 -15.02
C SER A 42 -0.87 -16.31 -15.61
N LEU A 43 -1.36 -15.22 -15.04
CA LEU A 43 -1.03 -13.85 -15.46
C LEU A 43 0.43 -13.46 -15.13
N ALA A 44 1.09 -14.21 -14.25
CA ALA A 44 2.49 -13.99 -13.86
C ALA A 44 3.48 -14.87 -14.66
N MET A 45 2.99 -15.72 -15.58
CA MET A 45 3.85 -16.58 -16.40
C MET A 45 4.62 -15.80 -17.47
N GLU A 46 4.06 -14.70 -17.95
CA GLU A 46 4.70 -13.84 -18.93
C GLU A 46 5.52 -12.75 -18.23
N GLN A 47 6.71 -12.47 -18.76
CA GLN A 47 7.52 -11.37 -18.25
C GLN A 47 6.81 -10.03 -18.49
N PRO A 48 6.76 -9.14 -17.48
CA PRO A 48 6.12 -7.85 -17.63
C PRO A 48 6.96 -6.94 -18.52
N GLU A 49 6.40 -6.55 -19.66
CA GLU A 49 7.01 -5.57 -20.57
C GLU A 49 6.47 -4.16 -20.30
N PRO A 50 7.32 -3.12 -20.34
CA PRO A 50 6.88 -1.73 -20.21
C PRO A 50 5.85 -1.38 -21.30
N GLY A 51 4.68 -0.91 -20.89
CA GLY A 51 3.61 -0.50 -21.81
C GLY A 51 2.62 -1.61 -22.19
N LYS A 52 2.83 -2.85 -21.71
CA LYS A 52 1.87 -3.93 -21.90
C LYS A 52 0.65 -3.73 -20.99
N ASN A 53 -0.55 -3.76 -21.58
CA ASN A 53 -1.79 -3.68 -20.81
C ASN A 53 -2.01 -4.98 -20.03
N LEU A 54 -2.13 -4.87 -18.70
CA LEU A 54 -2.53 -5.97 -17.82
C LEU A 54 -4.05 -5.96 -17.66
N GLN A 55 -4.68 -7.11 -17.92
CA GLN A 55 -6.11 -7.31 -17.72
C GLN A 55 -6.33 -8.46 -16.73
N GLY A 56 -7.21 -8.25 -15.76
CA GLY A 56 -7.49 -9.25 -14.74
C GLY A 56 -8.37 -8.71 -13.62
N ILE A 57 -8.53 -9.51 -12.57
CA ILE A 57 -9.30 -9.19 -11.39
C ILE A 57 -8.34 -8.70 -10.30
N LEU A 58 -8.60 -7.51 -9.74
CA LEU A 58 -7.87 -6.99 -8.60
C LEU A 58 -8.57 -7.39 -7.30
N VAL A 59 -7.89 -8.19 -6.49
CA VAL A 59 -8.35 -8.61 -5.16
C VAL A 59 -7.56 -7.86 -4.09
N LYS A 60 -8.28 -7.14 -3.22
CA LYS A 60 -7.72 -6.44 -2.07
C LYS A 60 -7.92 -7.27 -0.81
N ARG A 61 -6.81 -7.69 -0.17
CA ARG A 61 -6.81 -8.32 1.15
C ARG A 61 -6.06 -7.43 2.12
N ASN A 62 -6.79 -6.69 2.94
CA ASN A 62 -6.25 -5.66 3.85
C ASN A 62 -5.44 -4.60 3.08
N PHE A 63 -4.12 -4.56 3.28
CA PHE A 63 -3.20 -3.64 2.60
C PHE A 63 -2.51 -4.26 1.37
N ASN A 64 -2.70 -5.56 1.12
CA ASN A 64 -2.12 -6.24 -0.02
C ASN A 64 -3.09 -6.25 -1.20
N TYR A 65 -2.57 -5.91 -2.37
CA TYR A 65 -3.29 -5.96 -3.64
C TYR A 65 -2.73 -7.10 -4.49
N HIS A 66 -3.63 -7.93 -5.00
CA HIS A 66 -3.30 -9.06 -5.87
C HIS A 66 -4.06 -8.93 -7.19
N ILE A 67 -3.37 -9.08 -8.31
CA ILE A 67 -3.96 -9.13 -9.64
C ILE A 67 -3.94 -10.59 -10.08
N LEU A 68 -5.10 -11.12 -10.42
CA LEU A 68 -5.33 -12.51 -10.77
C LEU A 68 -6.07 -12.62 -12.11
N ALA A 69 -5.83 -13.71 -12.83
CA ALA A 69 -6.71 -14.11 -13.92
C ALA A 69 -8.05 -14.64 -13.35
N PRO A 70 -9.19 -14.46 -14.05
CA PRO A 70 -10.48 -15.00 -13.60
C PRO A 70 -10.43 -16.51 -13.28
N SER A 71 -9.70 -17.28 -14.08
CA SER A 71 -9.54 -18.72 -13.93
C SER A 71 -8.79 -19.16 -12.66
N ASP A 72 -8.01 -18.27 -12.05
CA ASP A 72 -7.19 -18.57 -10.88
C ASP A 72 -7.81 -18.03 -9.57
N LEU A 73 -9.01 -17.42 -9.65
CA LEU A 73 -9.68 -16.85 -8.50
C LEU A 73 -9.95 -17.89 -7.41
N ASN A 74 -10.47 -19.06 -7.78
CA ASN A 74 -10.79 -20.15 -6.85
C ASN A 74 -9.54 -20.83 -6.25
N LYS A 75 -8.34 -20.64 -6.85
CA LYS A 75 -7.09 -21.21 -6.35
C LYS A 75 -6.42 -20.34 -5.29
N TYR A 76 -6.48 -19.02 -5.47
CA TYR A 76 -5.75 -18.06 -4.63
C TYR A 76 -6.65 -17.27 -3.68
N THR A 77 -7.97 -17.42 -3.78
CA THR A 77 -8.95 -16.77 -2.91
C THR A 77 -10.03 -17.75 -2.47
N GLU A 78 -10.64 -17.49 -1.32
CA GLU A 78 -11.77 -18.26 -0.80
C GLU A 78 -13.11 -17.84 -1.44
N LEU A 79 -13.06 -17.12 -2.57
CA LEU A 79 -14.25 -16.63 -3.27
C LEU A 79 -14.82 -17.74 -4.15
N SER A 80 -16.10 -18.03 -3.98
CA SER A 80 -16.85 -18.88 -4.89
C SER A 80 -17.14 -18.12 -6.20
N GLN A 81 -16.81 -18.74 -7.33
CA GLN A 81 -17.20 -18.23 -8.65
C GLN A 81 -18.66 -18.61 -8.93
N SER A 82 -19.46 -17.64 -9.37
CA SER A 82 -20.86 -17.86 -9.76
C SER A 82 -21.07 -17.26 -11.15
N GLU A 83 -21.62 -18.05 -12.07
CA GLU A 83 -22.05 -17.59 -13.40
C GLU A 83 -23.57 -17.58 -13.41
N VAL A 84 -24.15 -16.44 -13.79
CA VAL A 84 -25.59 -16.28 -13.98
C VAL A 84 -25.81 -16.04 -15.47
N SER A 85 -26.47 -16.99 -16.13
CA SER A 85 -26.87 -16.91 -17.55
C SER A 85 -28.15 -16.11 -17.73
#